data_AF-A0A347ALN8-F1
#
_entry.id   AF-A0A347ALN8-F1
#
_cell.length_a   1.000
_cell.length_b   1.000
_cell.length_c   1.000
_cell.angle_alpha   90.00
_cell.angle_beta   90.00
_cell.angle_gamma   90.00
#
_symmetry.space_group_name_H-M   'P 1'
#
loop_
_entity.id
_entity.type
_entity.pdbx_description
1 polymer ?
#
loop_
_entity_poly.entity_id
_entity_poly.type
_entity_poly.pdbx_seq_one_letter_code
_entity_poly.pdbx_strand_id
1 'polypeptide(L)'
;MSINKLFMAVIVLILFAAISSSWAAEWSDTKDQQAWVKEQDSEVLFTYLESTITVTIKNNNDHVEYFKISQKYNQTSPSIYWRVAWTNPSALKMIKYMSDVDADDLGWKIQPGETKTVSFKVVAYPYPSAQLPVYIRRSDSIDNTFWPLLNEPGLTATWFLPNEIEYLNPNLDLVSWKGHFCFWIKNQDTTRPQVSGIVRAPIVPIDSNLTYSNPQVTYIDKELPWANTAAWDVLISPGQSQHYSYTYQWPQTAAGSKISEKTSSAAVPATAAATTNTSVPTSKTGVPFGLFVVGAIILAAGVVYAKFFQ
;
A
#
# COMPACT_ATOMS: atom_id res chain seq x y z
N MET A 1 53.29 -30.41 -19.51
CA MET A 1 52.88 -29.28 -18.65
C MET A 1 51.79 -29.80 -17.74
N SER A 2 52.02 -29.87 -16.42
CA SER A 2 51.10 -30.54 -15.49
C SER A 2 49.82 -29.72 -15.29
N ILE A 3 48.66 -30.40 -15.24
CA ILE A 3 47.33 -29.79 -15.13
C ILE A 3 47.22 -28.81 -13.94
N ASN A 4 48.00 -29.05 -12.89
CA ASN A 4 48.11 -28.19 -11.70
C ASN A 4 48.69 -26.80 -12.00
N LYS A 5 49.55 -26.66 -13.02
CA LYS A 5 50.11 -25.35 -13.43
C LYS A 5 49.10 -24.52 -14.21
N LEU A 6 48.19 -25.17 -14.94
CA LEU A 6 47.12 -24.48 -15.67
C LEU A 6 46.05 -23.96 -14.71
N PHE A 7 45.69 -24.73 -13.69
CA PHE A 7 44.77 -24.29 -12.63
C PHE A 7 45.31 -23.11 -11.80
N MET A 8 46.60 -23.13 -11.46
CA MET A 8 47.24 -22.01 -10.76
C MET A 8 47.25 -20.73 -11.60
N ALA A 9 47.47 -20.83 -12.92
CA ALA A 9 47.43 -19.67 -13.81
C ALA A 9 46.01 -19.06 -13.90
N VAL A 10 44.97 -19.89 -13.91
CA VAL A 10 43.56 -19.45 -13.93
C VAL A 10 43.17 -18.78 -12.61
N ILE A 11 43.57 -19.34 -11.46
CA ILE A 11 43.29 -18.74 -10.15
C ILE A 11 43.99 -17.38 -10.00
N VAL A 12 45.24 -17.26 -10.45
CA VAL A 12 45.98 -15.99 -10.44
C VAL A 12 45.33 -14.96 -11.36
N LEU A 13 44.87 -15.36 -12.55
CA LEU A 13 44.16 -14.47 -13.48
C LEU A 13 42.83 -13.94 -12.88
N ILE A 14 42.09 -14.79 -12.16
CA ILE A 14 40.84 -14.40 -11.49
C ILE A 14 41.12 -13.46 -10.30
N LEU A 15 42.22 -13.68 -9.57
CA LEU A 15 42.66 -12.77 -8.51
C LEU A 15 43.09 -11.41 -9.06
N PHE A 16 43.81 -11.35 -10.18
CA PHE A 16 44.17 -10.07 -10.81
C PHE A 16 42.96 -9.35 -11.41
N ALA A 17 41.97 -10.07 -11.95
CA ALA A 17 40.70 -9.49 -12.39
C ALA A 17 39.87 -8.93 -11.22
N ALA A 18 39.90 -9.59 -10.05
CA ALA A 18 39.20 -9.12 -8.85
C ALA A 18 39.86 -7.88 -8.21
N ILE A 19 41.18 -7.73 -8.33
CA ILE A 19 41.92 -6.57 -7.78
C ILE A 19 41.93 -5.38 -8.75
N SER A 20 41.79 -5.62 -10.07
CA SER A 20 41.66 -4.53 -11.05
C SER A 20 40.23 -3.97 -11.15
N SER A 21 39.22 -4.63 -10.57
CA SER A 21 37.89 -4.05 -10.35
C SER A 21 37.76 -3.21 -9.06
N SER A 22 38.79 -3.18 -8.19
CA SER A 22 38.76 -2.39 -6.95
C SER A 22 39.46 -1.03 -7.07
N TRP A 23 39.75 -0.59 -8.29
CA TRP A 23 40.07 0.82 -8.59
C TRP A 23 38.82 1.49 -9.17
N ALA A 24 37.65 1.16 -8.61
CA ALA A 24 36.53 2.08 -8.62
C ALA A 24 36.90 3.20 -7.65
N ALA A 25 36.88 4.43 -8.15
CA ALA A 25 37.20 5.65 -7.42
C ALA A 25 36.74 5.58 -5.96
N GLU A 26 37.64 5.92 -5.03
CA GLU A 26 37.30 6.21 -3.64
C GLU A 26 36.09 7.15 -3.63
N TRP A 27 34.94 6.62 -3.19
CA TRP A 27 33.70 7.36 -3.00
C TRP A 27 33.75 8.08 -1.65
N SER A 28 34.84 8.80 -1.40
CA SER A 28 35.05 9.63 -0.23
C SER A 28 35.29 11.08 -0.65
N ASP A 29 34.29 11.67 -1.30
CA ASP A 29 34.10 13.11 -1.15
C ASP A 29 32.59 13.42 -1.23
N THR A 30 32.01 13.72 -0.08
CA THR A 30 30.62 14.14 0.11
C THR A 30 30.37 15.56 -0.40
N LYS A 31 31.01 15.96 -1.50
CA LYS A 31 30.95 17.33 -2.04
C LYS A 31 30.67 17.44 -3.54
N ASP A 32 30.83 16.38 -4.32
CA ASP A 32 30.63 16.44 -5.79
C ASP A 32 29.39 15.71 -6.32
N GLN A 33 28.64 14.99 -5.47
CA GLN A 33 27.26 14.62 -5.80
C GLN A 33 26.34 15.78 -5.42
N GLN A 34 26.20 16.76 -6.31
CA GLN A 34 25.07 17.69 -6.24
C GLN A 34 23.79 16.84 -6.19
N ALA A 35 22.91 17.03 -5.21
CA ALA A 35 21.62 16.36 -5.18
C ALA A 35 20.83 16.79 -6.43
N TRP A 36 20.65 15.89 -7.41
CA TRP A 36 20.29 16.29 -8.77
C TRP A 36 18.81 16.66 -8.95
N VAL A 37 17.87 16.11 -8.17
CA VAL A 37 16.52 16.66 -7.93
C VAL A 37 16.08 16.15 -6.55
N LYS A 38 15.65 17.06 -5.66
CA LYS A 38 14.98 16.69 -4.40
C LYS A 38 13.49 16.65 -4.64
N GLU A 39 12.80 15.67 -4.04
CA GLU A 39 11.33 15.64 -4.03
C GLU A 39 10.80 16.97 -3.47
N GLN A 40 9.90 17.61 -4.22
CA GLN A 40 9.20 18.84 -3.83
C GLN A 40 7.71 18.56 -3.65
N ASP A 41 7.00 19.52 -3.07
CA ASP A 41 5.55 19.42 -2.94
C ASP A 41 4.86 19.36 -4.31
N SER A 42 3.82 18.53 -4.41
CA SER A 42 2.99 18.45 -5.61
C SER A 42 2.23 19.77 -5.82
N GLU A 43 2.14 20.23 -7.07
CA GLU A 43 1.27 21.34 -7.47
C GLU A 43 -0.22 21.01 -7.30
N VAL A 44 -0.56 19.72 -7.28
CA VAL A 44 -1.94 19.23 -7.12
C VAL A 44 -2.11 18.61 -5.75
N LEU A 45 -3.05 19.19 -4.99
CA LEU A 45 -3.22 18.96 -3.57
C LEU A 45 -4.66 18.54 -3.24
N PHE A 46 -4.84 17.50 -2.42
CA PHE A 46 -6.09 17.15 -1.76
C PHE A 46 -6.61 18.31 -0.91
N THR A 47 -7.84 18.71 -1.14
CA THR A 47 -8.55 19.69 -0.31
C THR A 47 -9.61 19.04 0.55
N TYR A 48 -9.96 17.79 0.27
CA TYR A 48 -10.98 17.04 1.01
C TYR A 48 -10.81 15.55 0.77
N LEU A 49 -11.04 14.75 1.82
CA LEU A 49 -11.06 13.29 1.76
C LEU A 49 -12.07 12.76 2.79
N GLU A 50 -13.01 11.94 2.34
CA GLU A 50 -13.92 11.19 3.19
C GLU A 50 -14.03 9.73 2.72
N SER A 51 -14.44 8.87 3.64
CA SER A 51 -14.73 7.48 3.35
C SER A 51 -15.97 7.02 4.10
N THR A 52 -16.84 6.30 3.40
CA THR A 52 -17.96 5.56 3.97
C THR A 52 -17.65 4.08 3.86
N ILE A 53 -17.41 3.45 5.00
CA ILE A 53 -17.06 2.04 5.10
C ILE A 53 -18.27 1.26 5.60
N THR A 54 -18.51 0.11 5.01
CA THR A 54 -19.45 -0.90 5.48
C THR A 54 -18.72 -2.22 5.65
N VAL A 55 -18.78 -2.80 6.84
CA VAL A 55 -18.16 -4.09 7.16
C VAL A 55 -19.19 -5.04 7.72
N THR A 56 -19.04 -6.31 7.39
CA THR A 56 -19.77 -7.42 8.02
C THR A 56 -18.73 -8.30 8.69
N ILE A 57 -18.81 -8.44 10.01
CA ILE A 57 -17.85 -9.19 10.83
C ILE A 57 -18.61 -10.26 11.60
N LYS A 58 -18.06 -11.47 11.65
CA LYS A 58 -18.57 -12.58 12.44
C LYS A 58 -17.68 -12.82 13.65
N ASN A 59 -18.30 -12.99 14.82
CA ASN A 59 -17.60 -13.47 16.00
C ASN A 59 -17.72 -15.00 16.07
N ASN A 60 -16.59 -15.68 15.91
CA ASN A 60 -16.49 -17.14 16.01
C ASN A 60 -16.12 -17.62 17.42
N ASN A 61 -16.00 -16.72 18.39
CA ASN A 61 -15.69 -17.05 19.78
C ASN A 61 -16.93 -17.51 20.57
N ASP A 62 -16.67 -18.04 21.78
CA ASP A 62 -17.69 -18.41 22.76
C ASP A 62 -18.09 -17.27 23.72
N HIS A 63 -17.38 -16.15 23.66
CA HIS A 63 -17.66 -14.94 24.41
C HIS A 63 -17.76 -13.71 23.51
N VAL A 64 -18.17 -12.59 24.13
CA VAL A 64 -18.30 -11.31 23.45
C VAL A 64 -16.95 -10.83 22.93
N GLU A 65 -16.94 -10.31 21.71
CA GLU A 65 -15.81 -9.61 21.12
C GLU A 65 -16.15 -8.15 20.79
N TYR A 66 -15.12 -7.33 20.59
CA TYR A 66 -15.25 -5.91 20.28
C TYR A 66 -14.32 -5.51 19.14
N PHE A 67 -14.75 -4.55 18.34
CA PHE A 67 -13.90 -3.88 17.36
C PHE A 67 -14.24 -2.38 17.31
N LYS A 68 -13.25 -1.56 16.94
CA LYS A 68 -13.40 -0.10 16.87
C LYS A 68 -12.96 0.46 15.53
N ILE A 69 -13.38 1.69 15.24
CA ILE A 69 -12.94 2.45 14.08
C ILE A 69 -11.51 2.94 14.34
N SER A 70 -10.57 2.62 13.46
CA SER A 70 -9.22 3.21 13.51
C SER A 70 -9.28 4.67 13.05
N GLN A 71 -8.73 5.57 13.85
CA GLN A 71 -8.69 7.01 13.56
C GLN A 71 -7.36 7.48 12.98
N LYS A 72 -6.43 6.55 12.69
CA LYS A 72 -5.12 6.85 12.13
C LYS A 72 -4.75 5.86 11.04
N TYR A 73 -4.32 6.39 9.90
CA TYR A 73 -3.79 5.62 8.77
C TYR A 73 -2.32 5.98 8.56
N ASN A 74 -1.42 5.03 8.87
CA ASN A 74 0.02 5.26 8.95
C ASN A 74 0.79 4.97 7.66
N GLN A 75 0.12 4.52 6.59
CA GLN A 75 0.77 4.19 5.30
C GLN A 75 1.14 5.45 4.47
N THR A 76 0.93 6.65 5.02
CA THR A 76 1.25 7.93 4.40
C THR A 76 2.23 8.71 5.29
N SER A 77 3.00 9.60 4.67
CA SER A 77 3.88 10.54 5.38
C SER A 77 3.52 11.99 5.04
N PRO A 78 2.91 12.76 5.96
CA PRO A 78 2.47 12.37 7.31
C PRO A 78 1.22 11.45 7.29
N SER A 79 0.93 10.80 8.41
CA SER A 79 -0.25 9.92 8.56
C SER A 79 -1.57 10.68 8.33
N ILE A 80 -2.56 10.02 7.76
CA ILE A 80 -3.93 10.55 7.69
C ILE A 80 -4.64 10.25 9.00
N TYR A 81 -5.22 11.28 9.60
CA TYR A 81 -6.07 11.18 10.79
C TYR A 81 -7.53 11.25 10.36
N TRP A 82 -8.41 10.53 11.06
CA TRP A 82 -9.81 10.39 10.70
C TRP A 82 -10.72 10.74 11.88
N ARG A 83 -11.66 11.65 11.63
CA ARG A 83 -12.78 11.94 12.55
C ARG A 83 -13.99 11.14 12.12
N VAL A 84 -14.72 10.57 13.08
CA VAL A 84 -15.98 9.87 12.80
C VAL A 84 -17.10 10.89 12.61
N ALA A 85 -17.74 10.88 11.43
CA ALA A 85 -18.84 11.77 11.11
C ALA A 85 -20.21 11.18 11.48
N TRP A 86 -20.42 9.89 11.21
CA TRP A 86 -21.61 9.15 11.63
C TRP A 86 -21.36 7.65 11.64
N THR A 87 -22.23 6.91 12.35
CA THR A 87 -22.22 5.44 12.44
C THR A 87 -23.63 4.89 12.33
N ASN A 88 -23.79 3.69 11.77
CA ASN A 88 -25.04 2.95 11.68
C ASN A 88 -24.80 1.43 11.73
N PRO A 89 -25.36 0.69 12.71
CA PRO A 89 -26.05 1.19 13.89
C PRO A 89 -25.12 2.07 14.74
N SER A 90 -25.70 2.86 15.65
CA SER A 90 -24.93 3.74 16.53
C SER A 90 -23.80 2.99 17.24
N ALA A 91 -22.58 3.49 17.09
CA ALA A 91 -21.43 2.96 17.79
C ALA A 91 -21.49 3.25 19.30
N LEU A 92 -20.88 2.36 20.07
CA LEU A 92 -20.69 2.52 21.50
C LEU A 92 -19.31 3.13 21.77
N LYS A 93 -19.21 3.89 22.86
CA LYS A 93 -17.92 4.33 23.39
C LYS A 93 -17.17 3.13 23.95
N MET A 94 -15.96 2.91 23.46
CA MET A 94 -15.06 1.85 23.89
C MET A 94 -14.19 2.31 25.05
N ILE A 95 -13.68 1.36 25.83
CA ILE A 95 -12.67 1.66 26.87
C ILE A 95 -11.41 2.16 26.16
N LYS A 96 -11.01 3.38 26.48
CA LYS A 96 -9.90 4.09 25.85
C LYS A 96 -8.57 3.66 26.46
N TYR A 97 -7.60 3.35 25.62
CA TYR A 97 -6.21 3.12 26.03
C TYR A 97 -5.20 3.98 25.26
N MET A 98 -5.60 4.60 24.14
CA MET A 98 -4.73 5.47 23.33
C MET A 98 -5.38 6.84 23.08
N SER A 99 -4.58 7.89 22.93
CA SER A 99 -5.07 9.20 22.49
C SER A 99 -5.33 9.17 20.99
N ASP A 100 -6.60 9.03 20.60
CA ASP A 100 -7.06 9.14 19.21
C ASP A 100 -7.54 10.59 18.89
N VAL A 101 -7.96 10.84 17.64
CA VAL A 101 -8.34 12.16 17.11
C VAL A 101 -9.59 12.70 17.81
N ASP A 102 -10.58 11.83 18.00
CA ASP A 102 -11.79 12.13 18.73
C ASP A 102 -11.61 11.87 20.23
N ALA A 103 -12.45 12.53 21.04
CA ALA A 103 -12.48 12.28 22.47
C ALA A 103 -12.85 10.81 22.78
N ASP A 104 -13.69 10.21 21.94
CA ASP A 104 -14.29 8.90 22.12
C ASP A 104 -13.80 7.90 21.06
N ASP A 105 -13.29 6.76 21.52
CA ASP A 105 -13.03 5.60 20.67
C ASP A 105 -14.37 4.91 20.38
N LEU A 106 -14.83 4.97 19.13
CA LEU A 106 -16.13 4.43 18.73
C LEU A 106 -15.99 3.03 18.12
N GLY A 107 -16.84 2.11 18.56
CA GLY A 107 -16.83 0.73 18.10
C GLY A 107 -18.12 -0.02 18.36
N TRP A 108 -18.09 -1.34 18.20
CA TRP A 108 -19.24 -2.20 18.43
C TRP A 108 -18.85 -3.46 19.19
N LYS A 109 -19.81 -3.92 19.97
CA LYS A 109 -19.85 -5.24 20.61
C LYS A 109 -20.43 -6.26 19.63
N ILE A 110 -19.85 -7.45 19.52
CA ILE A 110 -20.42 -8.60 18.80
C ILE A 110 -20.57 -9.78 19.77
N GLN A 111 -21.78 -10.33 19.88
CA GLN A 111 -22.10 -11.47 20.73
C GLN A 111 -21.48 -12.77 20.18
N PRO A 112 -21.33 -13.83 21.01
CA PRO A 112 -20.88 -15.14 20.53
C PRO A 112 -21.70 -15.63 19.34
N GLY A 113 -21.04 -16.03 18.25
CA GLY A 113 -21.69 -16.52 17.03
C GLY A 113 -22.44 -15.46 16.20
N GLU A 114 -22.52 -14.19 16.64
CA GLU A 114 -23.21 -13.13 15.91
C GLU A 114 -22.42 -12.71 14.67
N THR A 115 -23.15 -12.46 13.58
CA THR A 115 -22.63 -11.76 12.40
C THR A 115 -23.23 -10.36 12.37
N LYS A 116 -22.38 -9.33 12.44
CA LYS A 116 -22.78 -7.94 12.56
C LYS A 116 -22.36 -7.14 11.35
N THR A 117 -23.31 -6.43 10.77
CA THR A 117 -23.04 -5.44 9.71
C THR A 117 -23.13 -4.04 10.29
N VAL A 118 -22.09 -3.23 10.04
CA VAL A 118 -22.04 -1.83 10.44
C VAL A 118 -21.54 -0.98 9.28
N SER A 119 -21.98 0.28 9.25
CA SER A 119 -21.52 1.31 8.35
C SER A 119 -21.08 2.52 9.15
N PHE A 120 -20.03 3.20 8.69
CA PHE A 120 -19.57 4.43 9.29
C PHE A 120 -18.93 5.34 8.26
N LYS A 121 -19.05 6.64 8.48
CA LYS A 121 -18.34 7.65 7.69
C LYS A 121 -17.24 8.27 8.52
N VAL A 122 -16.07 8.36 7.91
CA VAL A 122 -14.93 9.12 8.43
C VAL A 122 -14.54 10.22 7.46
N VAL A 123 -14.05 11.33 8.00
CA VAL A 123 -13.54 12.47 7.25
C VAL A 123 -12.13 12.77 7.73
N ALA A 124 -11.21 13.01 6.80
CA ALA A 124 -9.83 13.32 7.13
C ALA A 124 -9.75 14.57 8.04
N TYR A 125 -8.90 14.51 9.05
CA TYR A 125 -8.70 15.54 10.08
C TYR A 125 -7.23 15.98 10.14
N PRO A 126 -6.94 17.26 10.43
CA PRO A 126 -7.88 18.39 10.49
C PRO A 126 -8.46 18.71 9.11
N TYR A 127 -9.73 19.12 9.09
CA TYR A 127 -10.36 19.72 7.90
C TYR A 127 -9.52 20.95 7.51
N PRO A 128 -9.12 21.11 6.24
CA PRO A 128 -7.74 21.45 5.88
C PRO A 128 -7.26 22.71 6.60
N SER A 129 -6.47 22.51 7.66
CA SER A 129 -5.36 23.39 7.97
C SER A 129 -4.13 22.82 7.25
N ALA A 130 -3.23 23.69 6.82
CA ALA A 130 -2.13 23.43 5.88
C ALA A 130 -1.03 22.43 6.35
N GLN A 131 -1.35 21.40 7.14
CA GLN A 131 -0.35 20.61 7.87
C GLN A 131 -0.39 19.07 7.71
N LEU A 132 -1.33 18.45 6.96
CA LEU A 132 -1.40 16.98 6.84
C LEU A 132 -1.78 16.52 5.42
N PRO A 133 -1.38 15.29 5.01
CA PRO A 133 -0.75 15.03 3.71
C PRO A 133 -1.58 15.62 2.58
N VAL A 134 -1.05 16.68 2.00
CA VAL A 134 -1.77 17.42 0.97
C VAL A 134 -1.80 16.61 -0.34
N TYR A 135 -1.05 15.53 -0.44
CA TYR A 135 -1.14 14.49 -1.48
C TYR A 135 -0.56 13.21 -0.87
N ILE A 136 -0.93 12.04 -1.40
CA ILE A 136 -0.40 10.76 -0.91
C ILE A 136 0.90 10.46 -1.61
N ARG A 137 1.99 10.55 -0.84
CA ARG A 137 3.33 10.09 -1.23
C ARG A 137 3.69 8.82 -0.45
N ARG A 138 4.57 8.02 -1.03
CA ARG A 138 5.21 6.92 -0.30
C ARG A 138 6.20 7.50 0.71
N SER A 139 6.37 6.82 1.84
CA SER A 139 7.21 7.28 2.95
C SER A 139 8.73 7.22 2.69
N ASP A 140 9.15 6.70 1.54
CA ASP A 140 10.52 6.30 1.22
C ASP A 140 11.10 6.99 -0.04
N SER A 141 10.74 8.26 -0.29
CA SER A 141 11.28 9.04 -1.42
C SER A 141 12.83 9.02 -1.44
N ILE A 142 13.41 8.33 -2.42
CA ILE A 142 14.85 8.31 -2.67
C ILE A 142 15.20 9.51 -3.57
N ASP A 143 16.31 10.20 -3.29
CA ASP A 143 16.82 11.28 -4.15
C ASP A 143 17.00 10.79 -5.60
N ASN A 144 16.50 11.58 -6.57
CA ASN A 144 16.57 11.20 -7.97
C ASN A 144 18.01 11.25 -8.51
N THR A 145 18.44 10.18 -9.17
CA THR A 145 19.75 10.08 -9.86
C THR A 145 19.61 9.96 -11.38
N PHE A 146 18.39 10.01 -11.93
CA PHE A 146 18.11 9.89 -13.36
C PHE A 146 18.20 11.24 -14.09
N TRP A 147 18.87 11.24 -15.25
CA TRP A 147 19.03 12.39 -16.15
C TRP A 147 19.17 11.89 -17.61
N PRO A 148 18.65 12.62 -18.63
CA PRO A 148 17.93 13.89 -18.56
C PRO A 148 16.42 13.74 -18.36
N LEU A 149 15.91 12.51 -18.31
CA LEU A 149 14.49 12.23 -18.23
C LEU A 149 14.16 11.57 -16.90
N LEU A 150 13.09 12.05 -16.29
CA LEU A 150 12.51 11.50 -15.08
C LEU A 150 11.09 11.02 -15.39
N ASN A 151 10.73 9.83 -14.89
CA ASN A 151 9.38 9.31 -15.01
C ASN A 151 8.57 9.67 -13.76
N GLU A 152 7.83 10.78 -13.82
CA GLU A 152 6.91 11.24 -12.78
C GLU A 152 5.49 11.29 -13.32
N PRO A 153 4.79 10.13 -13.40
CA PRO A 153 3.50 10.08 -14.05
C PRO A 153 2.39 10.77 -13.24
N GLY A 154 2.57 11.01 -11.94
CA GLY A 154 1.59 11.70 -11.09
C GLY A 154 1.51 11.14 -9.67
N LEU A 155 0.35 11.31 -9.01
CA LEU A 155 0.14 11.01 -7.59
C LEU A 155 0.13 9.50 -7.29
N THR A 156 0.67 9.10 -6.14
CA THR A 156 0.82 7.69 -5.73
C THR A 156 -0.46 7.15 -5.07
N ALA A 157 -0.61 5.82 -5.07
CA ALA A 157 -1.62 5.12 -4.27
C ALA A 157 -1.02 4.45 -3.02
N THR A 158 -1.84 4.32 -1.97
CA THR A 158 -1.55 3.47 -0.79
C THR A 158 -2.53 2.30 -0.69
N TRP A 159 -2.20 1.32 0.16
CA TRP A 159 -2.96 0.10 0.28
C TRP A 159 -3.14 -0.35 1.73
N PHE A 160 -4.09 -1.27 1.94
CA PHE A 160 -4.27 -2.00 3.19
C PHE A 160 -5.00 -3.32 2.91
N LEU A 161 -4.89 -4.27 3.83
CA LEU A 161 -5.59 -5.55 3.75
C LEU A 161 -6.95 -5.42 4.46
N PRO A 162 -8.10 -5.64 3.78
CA PRO A 162 -9.41 -5.53 4.43
C PRO A 162 -9.54 -6.39 5.68
N ASN A 163 -9.00 -7.61 5.64
CA ASN A 163 -9.07 -8.59 6.73
C ASN A 163 -8.01 -8.41 7.83
N GLU A 164 -7.40 -7.21 7.95
CA GLU A 164 -6.44 -6.91 9.02
C GLU A 164 -6.95 -7.22 10.43
N ILE A 165 -8.27 -7.15 10.63
CA ILE A 165 -8.92 -7.47 11.90
C ILE A 165 -8.68 -8.91 12.36
N GLU A 166 -8.52 -9.87 11.45
CA GLU A 166 -8.27 -11.29 11.77
C GLU A 166 -6.86 -11.50 12.34
N TYR A 167 -5.89 -10.69 11.91
CA TYR A 167 -4.54 -10.71 12.51
C TYR A 167 -4.53 -10.11 13.92
N LEU A 168 -5.38 -9.10 14.16
CA LEU A 168 -5.49 -8.44 15.46
C LEU A 168 -6.32 -9.27 16.46
N ASN A 169 -7.34 -9.97 15.97
CA ASN A 169 -8.19 -10.86 16.74
C ASN A 169 -8.64 -12.04 15.87
N PRO A 170 -7.99 -13.22 16.00
CA PRO A 170 -8.32 -14.40 15.20
C PRO A 170 -9.75 -14.94 15.37
N ASN A 171 -10.48 -14.50 16.40
CA ASN A 171 -11.86 -14.89 16.62
C ASN A 171 -12.88 -14.02 15.85
N LEU A 172 -12.43 -12.89 15.32
CA LEU A 172 -13.22 -12.02 14.45
C LEU A 172 -12.88 -12.32 13.00
N ASP A 173 -13.90 -12.68 12.24
CA ASP A 173 -13.80 -13.04 10.83
C ASP A 173 -14.48 -11.98 9.97
N LEU A 174 -13.75 -11.38 9.03
CA LEU A 174 -14.32 -10.41 8.12
C LEU A 174 -15.09 -11.16 7.03
N VAL A 175 -16.41 -11.04 7.03
CA VAL A 175 -17.28 -11.64 6.02
C VAL A 175 -17.31 -10.81 4.74
N SER A 176 -17.36 -9.48 4.88
CA SER A 176 -17.36 -8.57 3.73
C SER A 176 -16.90 -7.18 4.13
N TRP A 177 -16.24 -6.48 3.20
CA TRP A 177 -15.89 -5.08 3.34
C TRP A 177 -16.26 -4.31 2.08
N LYS A 178 -16.79 -3.10 2.24
CA LYS A 178 -17.11 -2.19 1.16
C LYS A 178 -16.74 -0.78 1.58
N GLY A 179 -15.90 -0.12 0.79
CA GLY A 179 -15.49 1.26 1.05
C GLY A 179 -15.82 2.15 -0.13
N HIS A 180 -16.57 3.21 0.13
CA HIS A 180 -16.81 4.30 -0.81
C HIS A 180 -15.99 5.51 -0.38
N PHE A 181 -15.09 5.98 -1.24
CA PHE A 181 -14.21 7.10 -0.97
C PHE A 181 -14.56 8.27 -1.87
N CYS A 182 -14.51 9.47 -1.32
CA CYS A 182 -14.68 10.72 -2.04
C CYS A 182 -13.53 11.65 -1.70
N PHE A 183 -12.93 12.26 -2.73
CA PHE A 183 -11.85 13.22 -2.53
C PHE A 183 -11.92 14.35 -3.55
N TRP A 184 -11.36 15.48 -3.14
CA TRP A 184 -11.16 16.64 -4.02
C TRP A 184 -9.68 16.93 -4.13
N ILE A 185 -9.22 17.22 -5.34
CA ILE A 185 -7.90 17.76 -5.61
C ILE A 185 -8.02 19.17 -6.18
N LYS A 186 -7.00 19.99 -5.97
CA LYS A 186 -6.91 21.34 -6.49
C LYS A 186 -5.50 21.60 -7.02
N ASN A 187 -5.41 22.19 -8.20
CA ASN A 187 -4.16 22.81 -8.66
C ASN A 187 -3.91 24.08 -7.86
N GLN A 188 -2.84 24.11 -7.07
CA GLN A 188 -2.47 25.24 -6.23
C GLN A 188 -1.72 26.33 -6.99
N ASP A 189 -1.11 26.01 -8.14
CA ASP A 189 -0.67 27.04 -9.07
C ASP A 189 -1.90 27.76 -9.62
N THR A 190 -1.97 29.06 -9.38
CA THR A 190 -3.08 29.92 -9.82
C THR A 190 -2.72 30.76 -11.04
N THR A 191 -1.49 30.63 -11.57
CA THR A 191 -0.92 31.58 -12.52
C THR A 191 -0.57 31.00 -13.89
N ARG A 192 -0.13 29.72 -13.99
CA ARG A 192 0.16 28.88 -15.19
C ARG A 192 1.49 28.13 -14.99
N PRO A 193 1.67 26.95 -15.60
CA PRO A 193 0.83 26.27 -16.61
C PRO A 193 -0.32 25.42 -16.03
N GLN A 194 -1.09 24.76 -16.91
CA GLN A 194 -2.00 23.70 -16.48
C GLN A 194 -1.18 22.49 -16.00
N VAL A 195 -1.70 21.75 -15.02
CA VAL A 195 -1.07 20.50 -14.56
C VAL A 195 -1.74 19.32 -15.24
N SER A 196 -0.93 18.44 -15.84
CA SER A 196 -1.39 17.18 -16.45
C SER A 196 -0.68 16.01 -15.79
N GLY A 197 -1.38 14.89 -15.61
CA GLY A 197 -0.77 13.67 -15.07
C GLY A 197 -1.81 12.67 -14.62
N ILE A 198 -1.35 11.65 -13.91
CA ILE A 198 -2.16 10.57 -13.40
C ILE A 198 -2.51 10.82 -11.94
N VAL A 199 -3.80 10.85 -11.65
CA VAL A 199 -4.32 10.81 -10.29
C VAL A 199 -4.76 9.38 -10.00
N ARG A 200 -4.26 8.80 -8.91
CA ARG A 200 -4.61 7.45 -8.48
C ARG A 200 -5.55 7.48 -7.28
N ALA A 201 -6.33 6.43 -7.10
CA ALA A 201 -7.12 6.25 -5.90
C ALA A 201 -6.19 6.29 -4.67
N PRO A 202 -6.38 7.24 -3.75
CA PRO A 202 -5.45 7.47 -2.64
C PRO A 202 -5.29 6.24 -1.75
N ILE A 203 -6.39 5.55 -1.45
CA ILE A 203 -6.42 4.37 -0.58
C ILE A 203 -7.09 3.23 -1.34
N VAL A 204 -6.38 2.12 -1.51
CA VAL A 204 -6.81 0.96 -2.29
C VAL A 204 -6.77 -0.31 -1.43
N PRO A 205 -7.92 -0.92 -1.13
CA PRO A 205 -7.94 -2.22 -0.47
C PRO A 205 -7.46 -3.32 -1.44
N ILE A 206 -6.61 -4.21 -0.95
CA ILE A 206 -6.12 -5.37 -1.72
C ILE A 206 -7.22 -6.43 -1.84
N ASP A 207 -7.08 -7.31 -2.83
CA ASP A 207 -8.02 -8.41 -3.12
C ASP A 207 -9.48 -7.93 -3.22
N SER A 208 -9.64 -6.71 -3.73
CA SER A 208 -10.92 -6.02 -3.83
C SER A 208 -11.21 -5.62 -5.27
N ASN A 209 -12.50 -5.66 -5.63
CA ASN A 209 -12.97 -5.19 -6.92
C ASN A 209 -13.34 -3.70 -6.86
N LEU A 210 -12.89 -2.92 -7.84
CA LEU A 210 -13.46 -1.61 -8.11
C LEU A 210 -14.86 -1.81 -8.72
N THR A 211 -15.89 -1.35 -8.02
CA THR A 211 -17.30 -1.54 -8.40
C THR A 211 -17.98 -0.27 -8.87
N TYR A 212 -17.41 0.89 -8.57
CA TYR A 212 -17.94 2.19 -8.96
C TYR A 212 -16.82 3.21 -9.03
N SER A 213 -16.95 4.16 -9.96
CA SER A 213 -16.08 5.33 -10.06
C SER A 213 -16.80 6.47 -10.77
N ASN A 214 -16.66 7.68 -10.25
CA ASN A 214 -17.11 8.92 -10.88
C ASN A 214 -16.11 10.06 -10.60
N PRO A 215 -15.49 10.67 -11.62
CA PRO A 215 -15.60 10.33 -13.05
C PRO A 215 -15.14 8.89 -13.32
N GLN A 216 -15.56 8.31 -14.45
CA GLN A 216 -15.15 6.96 -14.83
C GLN A 216 -13.62 6.86 -14.87
N VAL A 217 -13.06 5.78 -14.31
CA VAL A 217 -11.62 5.51 -14.38
C VAL A 217 -11.13 5.51 -15.82
N THR A 218 -9.96 6.12 -16.05
CA THR A 218 -9.30 6.07 -17.36
C THR A 218 -8.72 4.68 -17.59
N TYR A 219 -8.06 4.11 -16.57
CA TYR A 219 -7.52 2.75 -16.58
C TYR A 219 -7.27 2.23 -15.16
N ILE A 220 -6.94 0.94 -15.05
CA ILE A 220 -6.48 0.31 -13.81
C ILE A 220 -4.95 0.32 -13.82
N ASP A 221 -4.35 1.11 -12.93
CA ASP A 221 -2.91 1.25 -12.82
C ASP A 221 -2.30 0.05 -12.06
N LYS A 222 -1.06 -0.28 -12.41
CA LYS A 222 -0.27 -1.38 -11.84
C LYS A 222 0.90 -0.90 -10.98
N GLU A 223 0.92 0.38 -10.61
CA GLU A 223 1.84 0.94 -9.63
C GLU A 223 1.90 0.09 -8.35
N LEU A 224 0.75 -0.42 -7.91
CA LEU A 224 0.63 -1.44 -6.86
C LEU A 224 0.33 -2.78 -7.54
N PRO A 225 1.33 -3.68 -7.74
CA PRO A 225 1.17 -4.92 -8.52
C PRO A 225 0.05 -5.88 -8.07
N TRP A 226 -0.44 -5.69 -6.85
CA TRP A 226 -1.28 -6.58 -6.06
C TRP A 226 -2.61 -5.92 -5.70
N ALA A 227 -2.86 -4.71 -6.21
CA ALA A 227 -4.13 -4.00 -6.05
C ALA A 227 -4.63 -3.50 -7.42
N ASN A 228 -5.95 -3.49 -7.60
CA ASN A 228 -6.56 -2.92 -8.80
C ASN A 228 -6.75 -1.41 -8.60
N THR A 229 -5.68 -0.63 -8.73
CA THR A 229 -5.68 0.81 -8.47
C THR A 229 -6.43 1.58 -9.55
N ALA A 230 -7.54 2.23 -9.18
CA ALA A 230 -8.23 3.16 -10.05
C ALA A 230 -7.33 4.36 -10.36
N ALA A 231 -7.24 4.74 -11.64
CA ALA A 231 -6.47 5.89 -12.08
C ALA A 231 -7.23 6.73 -13.11
N TRP A 232 -6.99 8.04 -13.05
CA TRP A 232 -7.54 9.05 -13.93
C TRP A 232 -6.40 9.82 -14.57
N ASP A 233 -6.42 9.92 -15.90
CA ASP A 233 -5.59 10.86 -16.64
C ASP A 233 -6.28 12.23 -16.60
N VAL A 234 -5.61 13.23 -16.03
CA VAL A 234 -6.20 14.52 -15.70
C VAL A 234 -5.45 15.67 -16.33
N LEU A 235 -6.20 16.72 -16.64
CA LEU A 235 -5.69 18.04 -16.96
C LEU A 235 -6.43 19.06 -16.08
N ILE A 236 -5.70 19.79 -15.25
CA ILE A 236 -6.24 20.70 -14.23
C ILE A 236 -5.75 22.12 -14.49
N SER A 237 -6.67 23.03 -14.77
CA SER A 237 -6.33 24.44 -14.99
C SER A 237 -5.87 25.13 -13.70
N PRO A 238 -5.14 26.26 -13.80
CA PRO A 238 -4.69 26.98 -12.62
C PRO A 238 -5.83 27.30 -11.64
N GLY A 239 -5.64 26.97 -10.37
CA GLY A 239 -6.62 27.18 -9.30
C GLY A 239 -7.86 26.27 -9.35
N GLN A 240 -8.01 25.39 -10.35
CA GLN A 240 -9.18 24.54 -10.53
C GLN A 240 -9.18 23.37 -9.54
N SER A 241 -10.36 23.05 -9.02
CA SER A 241 -10.61 21.83 -8.24
C SER A 241 -11.36 20.78 -9.07
N GLN A 242 -11.06 19.52 -8.81
CA GLN A 242 -11.75 18.37 -9.38
C GLN A 242 -12.14 17.38 -8.27
N HIS A 243 -13.27 16.71 -8.48
CA HIS A 243 -13.85 15.76 -7.53
C HIS A 243 -13.82 14.35 -8.09
N TYR A 244 -13.52 13.40 -7.22
CA TYR A 244 -13.44 11.99 -7.53
C TYR A 244 -14.13 11.19 -6.43
N SER A 245 -14.84 10.15 -6.85
CA SER A 245 -15.45 9.17 -5.97
C SER A 245 -15.28 7.77 -6.53
N TYR A 246 -15.03 6.79 -5.67
CA TYR A 246 -14.81 5.42 -6.08
C TYR A 246 -15.22 4.43 -4.99
N THR A 247 -15.61 3.22 -5.37
CA THR A 247 -16.03 2.17 -4.44
C THR A 247 -15.30 0.88 -4.70
N TYR A 248 -14.71 0.33 -3.64
CA TYR A 248 -14.16 -1.02 -3.63
C TYR A 248 -14.99 -1.96 -2.78
N GLN A 249 -15.02 -3.23 -3.18
CA GLN A 249 -15.68 -4.30 -2.44
C GLN A 249 -14.78 -5.54 -2.32
N TRP A 250 -14.71 -6.08 -1.10
CA TRP A 250 -13.99 -7.27 -0.71
C TRP A 250 -14.97 -8.30 -0.10
N PRO A 251 -14.77 -9.61 -0.28
CA PRO A 251 -13.72 -10.20 -1.12
C PRO A 251 -13.97 -9.95 -2.59
N GLN A 252 -12.92 -10.10 -3.40
CA GLN A 252 -13.05 -10.12 -4.84
C GLN A 252 -14.00 -11.25 -5.25
N THR A 253 -15.26 -10.94 -5.49
CA THR A 253 -16.17 -11.91 -6.10
C THR A 253 -15.65 -12.18 -7.51
N ALA A 254 -15.37 -13.45 -7.82
CA ALA A 254 -14.95 -13.90 -9.13
C ALA A 254 -16.10 -13.72 -10.12
N ALA A 255 -16.32 -12.49 -10.58
CA ALA A 255 -17.36 -12.14 -11.53
C ALA A 255 -16.89 -11.02 -12.47
N GLY A 256 -16.27 -11.43 -13.58
CA GLY A 256 -16.72 -10.99 -14.90
C GLY A 256 -16.48 -9.54 -15.34
N SER A 257 -15.49 -8.81 -14.81
CA SER A 257 -15.11 -7.53 -15.44
C SER A 257 -14.22 -7.79 -16.66
N LYS A 258 -14.83 -7.81 -17.85
CA LYS A 258 -14.12 -7.69 -19.13
C LYS A 258 -13.53 -6.28 -19.22
N ILE A 259 -12.27 -6.11 -18.81
CA ILE A 259 -11.51 -4.90 -19.12
C ILE A 259 -10.20 -5.33 -19.75
N SER A 260 -10.15 -5.11 -21.07
CA SER A 260 -9.02 -5.21 -22.00
C SER A 260 -7.68 -5.61 -21.39
N GLU A 261 -7.39 -6.92 -21.39
CA GLU A 261 -6.03 -7.44 -21.30
C GLU A 261 -5.22 -6.90 -22.49
N LYS A 262 -4.38 -5.90 -22.22
CA LYS A 262 -3.16 -5.73 -23.01
C LYS A 262 -1.97 -5.76 -22.08
N THR A 263 -1.11 -6.73 -22.39
CA THR A 263 0.26 -6.98 -21.94
C THR A 263 0.45 -7.67 -20.59
N SER A 264 0.81 -8.94 -20.74
CA SER A 264 1.18 -9.96 -19.77
C SER A 264 2.55 -9.74 -19.12
N SER A 265 2.65 -9.97 -17.82
CA SER A 265 3.79 -10.65 -17.19
C SER A 265 3.37 -11.30 -15.86
N ALA A 266 3.53 -12.62 -15.81
CA ALA A 266 3.35 -13.53 -14.66
C ALA A 266 2.01 -13.45 -13.90
N ALA A 267 1.02 -14.21 -14.36
CA ALA A 267 -0.11 -14.61 -13.53
C ALA A 267 0.39 -15.46 -12.35
N VAL A 268 0.38 -14.89 -11.14
CA VAL A 268 0.42 -15.70 -9.92
C VAL A 268 -0.89 -16.49 -9.90
N PRO A 269 -0.88 -17.83 -9.76
CA PRO A 269 -2.11 -18.62 -9.82
C PRO A 269 -3.06 -18.25 -8.67
N ALA A 270 -4.10 -17.48 -8.97
CA ALA A 270 -5.15 -17.07 -8.05
C ALA A 270 -6.19 -18.17 -7.78
N THR A 271 -5.76 -19.44 -7.62
CA THR A 271 -6.71 -20.57 -7.52
C THR A 271 -6.41 -21.58 -6.40
N ALA A 272 -5.67 -21.22 -5.35
CA ALA A 272 -5.44 -22.12 -4.21
C ALA A 272 -6.03 -21.65 -2.86
N ALA A 273 -6.57 -20.43 -2.76
CA ALA A 273 -7.00 -19.87 -1.48
C ALA A 273 -8.50 -20.03 -1.15
N ALA A 274 -9.34 -20.50 -2.08
CA ALA A 274 -10.79 -20.35 -1.96
C ALA A 274 -11.60 -21.60 -1.56
N THR A 275 -11.01 -22.77 -1.28
CA THR A 275 -11.83 -23.98 -1.03
C THR A 275 -11.34 -25.01 -0.03
N THR A 276 -10.36 -24.74 0.82
CA THR A 276 -9.96 -25.72 1.86
C THR A 276 -9.83 -25.07 3.23
N ASN A 277 -10.73 -25.45 4.14
CA ASN A 277 -10.53 -25.30 5.58
C ASN A 277 -9.19 -25.94 5.96
N THR A 278 -8.15 -25.16 6.20
CA THR A 278 -6.87 -25.69 6.71
C THR A 278 -6.53 -25.05 8.03
N SER A 279 -6.64 -25.89 9.07
CA SER A 279 -6.06 -25.77 10.40
C SER A 279 -4.56 -25.43 10.36
N VAL A 280 -4.11 -24.76 11.43
CA VAL A 280 -2.72 -24.39 11.73
C VAL A 280 -1.75 -25.57 11.46
N PRO A 281 -0.62 -25.37 10.74
CA PRO A 281 0.30 -26.45 10.39
C PRO A 281 1.00 -27.05 11.61
N THR A 282 0.96 -28.37 11.73
CA THR A 282 1.84 -29.17 12.62
C THR A 282 2.75 -30.07 11.78
N SER A 283 3.84 -30.56 12.39
CA SER A 283 4.97 -31.28 11.78
C SER A 283 4.66 -32.56 11.00
N LYS A 284 3.39 -32.90 10.76
CA LYS A 284 2.95 -34.08 10.02
C LYS A 284 2.15 -33.78 8.74
N THR A 285 2.01 -32.53 8.33
CA THR A 285 1.44 -32.20 7.01
C THR A 285 2.53 -31.57 6.14
N GLY A 286 2.97 -32.33 5.13
CA GLY A 286 4.09 -31.98 4.27
C GLY A 286 3.86 -30.67 3.53
N VAL A 287 4.64 -29.66 3.88
CA VAL A 287 4.70 -28.37 3.18
C VAL A 287 5.68 -28.50 2.01
N PRO A 288 5.40 -27.93 0.83
CA PRO A 288 6.38 -27.80 -0.24
C PRO A 288 7.51 -26.87 0.22
N PHE A 289 8.69 -27.44 0.47
CA PHE A 289 9.90 -26.78 0.95
C PHE A 289 10.44 -25.64 0.05
N GLY A 290 9.81 -25.34 -1.09
CA GLY A 290 10.28 -24.34 -2.04
C GLY A 290 10.33 -22.91 -1.49
N LEU A 291 9.34 -22.49 -0.70
CA LEU A 291 9.28 -21.10 -0.18
C LEU A 291 10.23 -20.85 1.00
N PHE A 292 10.49 -21.87 1.82
CA PHE A 292 11.47 -21.76 2.91
C PHE A 292 12.92 -21.77 2.42
N VAL A 293 13.21 -22.48 1.31
CA VAL A 293 14.55 -22.50 0.71
C VAL A 293 14.92 -21.15 0.10
N VAL A 294 13.96 -20.43 -0.51
CA VAL A 294 14.21 -19.07 -1.03
C VAL A 294 14.47 -18.08 0.11
N GLY A 295 13.71 -18.15 1.20
CA GLY A 295 13.96 -17.33 2.40
C GLY A 295 15.30 -17.62 3.08
N ALA A 296 15.69 -18.89 3.16
CA ALA A 296 16.98 -19.30 3.73
C ALA A 296 18.19 -18.86 2.87
N ILE A 297 18.06 -18.86 1.54
CA ILE A 297 19.11 -18.38 0.62
C ILE A 297 19.31 -16.86 0.77
N ILE A 298 18.22 -16.10 0.93
CA ILE A 298 18.28 -14.63 1.10
C ILE A 298 18.92 -14.25 2.44
N LEU A 299 18.59 -14.96 3.53
CA LEU A 299 19.18 -14.74 4.84
C LEU A 299 20.65 -15.19 4.91
N ALA A 300 21.02 -16.30 4.26
CA ALA A 300 22.42 -16.74 4.19
C ALA A 300 23.29 -15.77 3.37
N ALA A 301 22.77 -15.19 2.28
CA ALA A 301 23.47 -14.18 1.49
C ALA A 301 23.70 -12.88 2.30
N GLY A 302 22.72 -12.46 3.10
CA GLY A 302 22.86 -11.29 3.99
C GLY A 302 23.88 -11.47 5.12
N VAL A 303 23.96 -12.67 5.71
CA VAL A 303 24.91 -12.97 6.80
C VAL A 303 26.36 -13.12 6.28
N VAL A 304 26.56 -13.60 5.05
CA VAL A 304 27.90 -13.67 4.45
C VAL A 304 28.38 -12.27 4.04
N TYR A 305 27.50 -11.40 3.53
CA TYR A 305 27.87 -10.01 3.19
C TYR A 305 28.29 -9.20 4.44
N ALA A 306 27.57 -9.36 5.56
CA ALA A 306 27.89 -8.67 6.81
C ALA A 306 29.18 -9.15 7.50
N LYS A 307 29.67 -10.36 7.18
CA LYS A 307 30.86 -10.94 7.83
C LYS A 307 32.17 -10.75 7.04
N PHE A 308 32.08 -10.36 5.76
CA PHE A 308 33.25 -10.13 4.90
C PHE A 308 33.49 -8.65 4.54
N PHE A 309 32.58 -7.74 4.90
CA PHE A 309 32.70 -6.30 4.62
C PHE A 309 32.53 -5.41 5.87
N GLN A 310 33.04 -5.87 7.01
CA GLN A 310 33.53 -5.00 8.09
C GLN A 310 35.05 -5.09 8.16
#